data_AF-A0A925HNT1-F1
#
_entry.id   AF-A0A925HNT1-F1
#
_cell.length_a   1.000
_cell.length_b   1.000
_cell.length_c   1.000
_cell.angle_alpha   90.00
_cell.angle_beta   90.00
_cell.angle_gamma   90.00
#
_symmetry.space_group_name_H-M   'P 1'
#
loop_
_entity.id
_entity.type
_entity.pdbx_description
1 polymer ?
#
loop_
_entity_poly.entity_id
_entity_poly.type
_entity_poly.pdbx_seq_one_letter_code
_entity_poly.pdbx_strand_id
1 'polypeptide(L)'
;MAHLLEFVGSLHIYLGPYRGNPISLYLKRTAAGCQIGPKAYPWNDVVGSGETPNKAAADFEEKWKTRGLSADMYSGPSWEGGIKPEKPVPPKPPAAPKPTVPAAAPAPTGHPAASPAVPADTTTASAPALTAQPADTSS
;
A
#
# COMPACT_ATOMS: atom_id res chain seq x y z
N MET A 1 -14.81 -23.91 -10.81
CA MET A 1 -15.14 -22.66 -11.53
C MET A 1 -14.05 -22.40 -12.55
N ALA A 2 -14.35 -22.31 -13.84
CA ALA A 2 -13.38 -21.82 -14.82
C ALA A 2 -13.15 -20.33 -14.52
N HIS A 3 -11.99 -19.99 -13.96
CA HIS A 3 -11.67 -18.61 -13.66
C HIS A 3 -11.35 -17.91 -14.99
N LEU A 4 -12.25 -17.01 -15.42
CA LEU A 4 -12.03 -16.18 -16.60
C LEU A 4 -10.75 -15.36 -16.42
N LEU A 5 -9.89 -15.39 -17.43
CA LEU A 5 -8.69 -14.58 -17.48
C LEU A 5 -9.07 -13.21 -18.04
N GLU A 6 -8.94 -12.17 -17.24
CA GLU A 6 -9.16 -10.79 -17.67
C GLU A 6 -7.86 -10.24 -18.25
N PHE A 7 -7.89 -9.64 -19.43
CA PHE A 7 -6.73 -8.91 -19.96
C PHE A 7 -6.52 -7.63 -19.15
N VAL A 8 -5.32 -7.44 -18.60
CA VAL A 8 -5.00 -6.32 -17.71
C VAL A 8 -3.77 -5.54 -18.11
N GLY A 9 -3.12 -5.90 -19.21
CA GLY A 9 -2.00 -5.13 -19.71
C GLY A 9 -1.10 -5.89 -20.67
N SER A 10 -0.03 -5.23 -21.07
CA SER A 10 1.03 -5.85 -21.87
C SER A 10 2.40 -5.31 -21.51
N LEU A 11 3.44 -6.09 -21.75
CA LEU A 11 4.82 -5.63 -21.66
C LEU A 11 5.59 -6.01 -22.92
N HIS A 12 6.65 -5.28 -23.23
CA HIS A 12 7.54 -5.59 -24.34
C HIS A 12 8.89 -6.03 -23.83
N ILE A 13 9.55 -6.89 -24.59
CA ILE A 13 10.94 -7.26 -24.37
C ILE A 13 11.75 -6.75 -25.56
N TYR A 14 12.89 -6.16 -25.27
CA TYR A 14 13.85 -5.62 -26.21
C TYR A 14 15.08 -6.53 -26.23
N LEU A 15 15.47 -6.97 -27.43
CA LEU A 15 16.66 -7.76 -27.69
C LEU A 15 17.57 -6.92 -28.60
N GLY A 16 18.38 -6.05 -27.97
CA GLY A 16 19.16 -5.03 -28.69
C GLY A 16 18.23 -4.04 -29.40
N PRO A 17 18.38 -3.78 -30.71
CA PRO A 17 17.52 -2.85 -31.45
C PRO A 17 16.13 -3.42 -31.75
N TYR A 18 15.90 -4.72 -31.51
CA TYR A 18 14.65 -5.38 -31.86
C TYR A 18 13.66 -5.32 -30.70
N ARG A 19 12.47 -4.79 -30.99
CA ARG A 19 11.30 -4.87 -30.11
C ARG A 19 10.53 -6.15 -30.43
N GLY A 20 10.46 -7.06 -29.47
CA GLY A 20 9.65 -8.27 -29.59
C GLY A 20 8.15 -7.96 -29.57
N ASN A 21 7.35 -8.97 -29.89
CA ASN A 21 5.89 -8.87 -29.81
C ASN A 21 5.45 -8.54 -28.36
N PRO A 22 4.39 -7.75 -28.16
CA PRO A 22 3.81 -7.53 -26.85
C PRO A 22 3.44 -8.86 -26.18
N ILE A 23 3.82 -9.00 -24.92
CA ILE A 23 3.41 -10.10 -24.06
C ILE A 23 2.21 -9.62 -23.27
N SER A 24 1.06 -10.25 -23.51
CA SER A 24 -0.18 -9.97 -22.77
C SER A 24 -0.11 -10.47 -21.34
N LEU A 25 -0.62 -9.66 -20.42
CA LEU A 25 -0.78 -9.95 -19.00
C LEU A 25 -2.24 -10.19 -18.69
N TYR A 26 -2.50 -11.23 -17.90
CA TYR A 26 -3.85 -11.62 -17.52
C TYR A 26 -4.00 -11.66 -16.02
N LEU A 27 -5.14 -11.15 -15.55
CA LEU A 27 -5.61 -11.28 -14.18
C LEU A 27 -6.48 -12.52 -14.05
N LYS A 28 -6.18 -13.31 -13.04
CA LYS A 28 -7.01 -14.42 -12.56
C LYS A 28 -7.44 -14.10 -11.14
N ARG A 29 -8.74 -13.94 -10.92
CA ARG A 29 -9.32 -13.81 -9.57
C ARG A 29 -9.59 -15.18 -9.00
N THR A 30 -9.08 -15.45 -7.82
CA THR A 30 -9.23 -16.71 -7.07
C THR A 30 -9.92 -16.43 -5.73
N ALA A 31 -10.38 -17.47 -5.03
CA ALA A 31 -10.98 -17.31 -3.71
C ALA A 31 -10.02 -16.70 -2.67
N ALA A 32 -8.71 -16.88 -2.86
CA ALA A 32 -7.67 -16.37 -1.96
C ALA A 32 -7.11 -14.99 -2.37
N GLY A 33 -7.53 -14.43 -3.51
CA GLY A 33 -7.01 -13.16 -4.02
C GLY A 33 -6.82 -13.13 -5.54
N CYS A 34 -6.02 -12.19 -6.00
CA CYS A 34 -5.73 -11.91 -7.40
C CYS A 34 -4.35 -12.42 -7.80
N GLN A 35 -4.25 -13.00 -9.00
CA GLN A 35 -2.98 -13.38 -9.62
C GLN A 35 -2.83 -12.71 -10.99
N ILE A 36 -1.68 -12.13 -11.28
CA ILE A 36 -1.39 -11.48 -12.56
C ILE A 36 -0.14 -12.09 -13.16
N GLY A 37 -0.19 -12.45 -14.44
CA GLY A 37 0.99 -12.91 -15.15
C GLY A 37 0.73 -13.21 -16.62
N PRO A 38 1.79 -13.34 -17.42
CA PRO A 38 1.67 -13.75 -18.80
C PRO A 38 1.31 -15.24 -18.91
N LYS A 39 0.78 -15.62 -20.07
CA LYS A 39 0.61 -17.03 -20.46
C LYS A 39 1.63 -17.49 -21.49
N ALA A 40 2.40 -16.57 -22.05
CA ALA A 40 3.41 -16.87 -23.04
C ALA A 40 4.67 -17.48 -22.39
N TYR A 41 5.15 -18.59 -22.94
CA TYR A 41 6.47 -19.14 -22.64
C TYR A 41 7.57 -18.22 -23.20
N PRO A 42 8.71 -18.02 -22.50
CA PRO A 42 9.14 -18.62 -21.22
C PRO A 42 8.73 -17.82 -19.96
N TRP A 43 7.82 -16.86 -20.11
CA TRP A 43 7.50 -15.90 -19.05
C TRP A 43 6.36 -16.35 -18.15
N ASN A 44 5.66 -17.42 -18.50
CA ASN A 44 4.49 -17.96 -17.81
C ASN A 44 4.73 -18.30 -16.32
N ASP A 45 5.98 -18.53 -15.91
CA ASP A 45 6.31 -18.82 -14.52
C ASP A 45 6.45 -17.54 -13.65
N VAL A 46 6.42 -16.33 -14.24
CA VAL A 46 6.33 -15.08 -13.47
C VAL A 46 4.86 -14.79 -13.17
N VAL A 47 4.46 -14.99 -11.91
CA VAL A 47 3.10 -14.69 -11.47
C VAL A 47 3.14 -13.81 -10.23
N GLY A 48 2.61 -12.60 -10.39
CA GLY A 48 2.28 -11.69 -9.31
C GLY A 48 1.05 -12.18 -8.55
N SER A 49 1.03 -12.04 -7.23
CA SER A 49 -0.08 -12.42 -6.36
C SER A 49 -0.36 -11.34 -5.33
N GLY A 50 -1.62 -11.12 -5.00
CA GLY A 50 -2.01 -10.14 -4.01
C GLY A 50 -3.50 -10.18 -3.73
N GLU A 51 -3.91 -9.57 -2.62
CA GLU A 51 -5.33 -9.53 -2.22
C GLU A 51 -6.18 -8.72 -3.23
N THR A 52 -5.60 -7.65 -3.78
CA THR A 52 -6.19 -6.80 -4.82
C THR A 52 -5.43 -6.94 -6.15
N PRO A 53 -6.05 -6.58 -7.29
CA PRO A 53 -5.36 -6.56 -8.58
C PRO A 53 -4.13 -5.63 -8.57
N ASN A 54 -4.21 -4.50 -7.85
CA ASN A 54 -3.08 -3.55 -7.72
C ASN A 54 -1.90 -4.14 -6.95
N LYS A 55 -2.16 -4.87 -5.85
CA LYS A 55 -1.12 -5.59 -5.11
C LYS A 55 -0.50 -6.71 -5.95
N ALA A 56 -1.32 -7.45 -6.69
CA ALA A 56 -0.83 -8.49 -7.60
C ALA A 56 0.04 -7.92 -8.73
N ALA A 57 -0.30 -6.73 -9.25
CA ALA A 57 0.49 -6.02 -10.26
C ALA A 57 1.84 -5.55 -9.70
N ALA A 58 1.87 -5.03 -8.47
CA ALA A 58 3.10 -4.64 -7.80
C ALA A 58 4.04 -5.83 -7.55
N ASP A 59 3.50 -6.94 -7.04
CA ASP A 59 4.26 -8.20 -6.84
C ASP A 59 4.76 -8.78 -8.18
N PHE A 60 3.96 -8.65 -9.25
CA PHE A 60 4.39 -9.04 -10.60
C PHE A 60 5.61 -8.21 -11.06
N GLU A 61 5.57 -6.88 -10.92
CA GLU A 61 6.70 -6.02 -11.31
C GLU A 61 7.98 -6.32 -10.53
N GLU A 62 7.86 -6.62 -9.23
CA GLU A 62 9.00 -7.02 -8.41
C GLU A 62 9.60 -8.34 -8.89
N LYS A 63 8.76 -9.37 -9.07
CA LYS A 63 9.20 -10.67 -9.59
C LYS A 63 9.73 -10.59 -11.02
N TRP A 64 9.20 -9.68 -11.83
CA TRP A 64 9.68 -9.47 -13.20
C TRP A 64 11.11 -8.93 -13.21
N LYS A 65 11.44 -8.00 -12.30
CA LYS A 65 12.80 -7.45 -12.15
C LYS A 65 13.82 -8.50 -11.71
N THR A 66 13.41 -9.50 -10.93
CA THR A 66 14.32 -10.56 -10.45
C THR A 66 14.59 -11.65 -11.49
N ARG A 67 13.95 -11.61 -12.67
CA ARG A 67 14.17 -12.60 -13.75
C ARG A 67 15.54 -12.52 -14.43
N GLY A 68 16.38 -11.57 -14.05
CA GLY A 68 17.69 -11.37 -14.66
C GLY A 68 17.62 -10.67 -16.02
N LEU A 69 16.48 -10.08 -16.36
CA LEU A 69 16.38 -9.10 -17.45
C LEU A 69 16.78 -7.73 -16.91
N SER A 70 17.75 -7.08 -17.55
CA SER A 70 18.06 -5.68 -17.25
C SER A 70 16.87 -4.78 -17.57
N ALA A 71 16.74 -3.65 -16.87
CA ALA A 71 15.62 -2.72 -17.05
C ALA A 71 15.52 -2.14 -18.48
N ASP A 72 16.63 -2.17 -19.23
CA ASP A 72 16.74 -1.72 -20.62
C ASP A 72 16.20 -2.77 -21.61
N MET A 73 16.10 -4.04 -21.18
CA MET A 73 15.66 -5.16 -22.01
C MET A 73 14.16 -5.38 -21.99
N TYR A 74 13.38 -4.57 -21.27
CA TYR A 74 11.92 -4.68 -21.30
C TYR A 74 11.25 -3.34 -21.02
N SER A 75 10.03 -3.15 -21.52
CA SER A 75 9.19 -2.04 -21.11
C SER A 75 8.51 -2.39 -19.81
N GLY A 76 8.38 -1.42 -18.90
CA GLY A 76 7.45 -1.56 -17.78
C GLY A 76 6.06 -2.02 -18.27
N PRO A 77 5.30 -2.77 -17.46
CA PRO A 77 3.98 -3.21 -17.87
C PRO A 77 3.08 -2.02 -18.16
N SER A 78 2.49 -2.00 -19.35
CA SER A 78 1.41 -1.09 -19.70
C SER A 78 0.13 -1.67 -19.14
N TRP A 79 -0.30 -1.12 -18.01
CA TRP A 79 -1.47 -1.57 -17.28
C TRP A 79 -2.77 -1.01 -17.88
N GLU A 80 -3.79 -1.85 -17.96
CA GLU A 80 -5.13 -1.54 -18.46
C GLU A 80 -6.18 -1.76 -17.35
N GLY A 81 -7.41 -1.30 -17.58
CA GLY A 81 -8.53 -1.59 -16.66
C GLY A 81 -8.42 -0.92 -15.28
N GLY A 82 -7.65 0.17 -15.17
CA GLY A 82 -7.50 0.93 -13.92
C GLY A 82 -6.51 0.34 -12.91
N ILE A 83 -5.73 -0.67 -13.31
CA ILE A 83 -4.63 -1.20 -12.49
C ILE A 83 -3.57 -0.11 -12.30
N LYS A 84 -3.37 0.28 -11.05
CA LYS A 84 -2.26 1.16 -10.64
C LYS A 84 -1.45 0.38 -9.62
N PRO A 85 -0.24 -0.12 -9.98
CA PRO A 85 0.61 -0.84 -9.05
C PRO A 85 0.80 -0.01 -7.79
N GLU A 86 0.30 -0.53 -6.68
CA GLU A 86 0.50 0.11 -5.39
C GLU A 86 1.95 -0.15 -4.99
N LYS A 87 2.72 0.92 -4.77
CA LYS A 87 4.07 0.79 -4.19
C LYS A 87 3.92 -0.06 -2.91
N PRO A 88 4.72 -1.14 -2.74
CA PRO A 88 4.67 -1.92 -1.51
C PRO A 88 4.82 -0.96 -0.34
N VAL A 89 3.77 -0.85 0.50
CA VAL A 89 3.89 -0.07 1.73
C VAL A 89 4.93 -0.81 2.56
N PRO A 90 6.06 -0.15 2.94
CA PRO A 90 7.04 -0.79 3.78
C PRO A 90 6.32 -1.34 5.02
N PRO A 91 6.56 -2.61 5.39
CA PRO A 91 5.88 -3.20 6.53
C PRO A 91 6.08 -2.27 7.72
N LYS A 92 4.98 -1.87 8.33
CA LYS A 92 5.01 -1.02 9.52
C LYS A 92 5.98 -1.66 10.50
N PRO A 93 7.01 -0.94 11.02
CA PRO A 93 7.90 -1.50 12.01
C PRO A 93 7.07 -2.13 13.13
N PRO A 94 7.43 -3.32 13.62
CA PRO A 94 6.71 -3.95 14.73
C PRO A 94 6.56 -2.91 15.83
N ALA A 95 5.32 -2.67 16.26
CA ALA A 95 5.04 -1.70 17.31
C ALA A 95 5.92 -2.06 18.50
N ALA A 96 6.74 -1.10 18.95
CA ALA A 96 7.60 -1.29 20.09
C ALA A 96 6.78 -1.86 21.26
N PRO A 97 7.27 -2.92 21.94
CA PRO A 97 6.56 -3.48 23.06
C PRO A 97 6.27 -2.38 24.09
N LYS A 98 5.00 -2.29 24.49
CA LYS A 98 4.52 -1.32 25.48
C LYS A 98 5.36 -1.49 26.75
N PRO A 99 5.94 -0.42 27.33
CA PRO A 99 6.69 -0.54 28.57
C PRO A 99 5.80 -1.16 29.65
N THR A 100 6.24 -2.30 30.20
CA THR A 100 5.65 -2.89 31.38
C THR A 100 5.99 -1.98 32.55
N VAL A 101 5.00 -1.24 33.07
CA VAL A 101 5.13 -0.50 34.31
C VAL A 101 5.36 -1.51 35.43
N PRO A 102 6.43 -1.40 36.24
CA PRO A 102 6.58 -2.24 37.42
C PRO A 102 5.44 -1.94 38.40
N ALA A 103 4.72 -2.98 38.82
CA ALA A 103 3.72 -2.89 39.88
C ALA A 103 4.40 -2.45 41.18
N ALA A 104 4.04 -1.27 41.69
CA ALA A 104 4.46 -0.80 43.00
C ALA A 104 3.78 -1.63 44.10
N ALA A 105 4.58 -2.10 45.06
CA ALA A 105 4.16 -2.84 46.24
C ALA A 105 3.30 -1.99 47.20
N PRO A 106 2.43 -2.60 48.04
CA PRO A 106 1.46 -1.85 48.83
C PRO A 106 1.92 -1.46 50.25
N ALA A 107 1.24 -0.43 50.78
CA ALA A 107 0.93 -0.06 52.18
C ALA A 107 2.03 0.58 53.07
N PRO A 108 1.71 1.37 54.13
CA PRO A 108 0.42 1.46 54.85
C PRO A 108 -0.10 2.89 55.23
N THR A 109 -1.22 2.84 55.96
CA THR A 109 -2.21 3.82 56.47
C THR A 109 -1.74 4.98 57.35
N GLY A 110 -2.40 6.15 57.21
CA GLY A 110 -2.45 7.22 58.23
C GLY A 110 -3.26 8.47 57.80
N HIS A 111 -4.42 8.69 58.44
CA HIS A 111 -5.32 9.87 58.38
C HIS A 111 -4.75 11.10 59.16
N PRO A 112 -5.43 12.27 59.28
CA PRO A 112 -6.36 12.99 58.38
C PRO A 112 -6.07 14.53 58.27
N ALA A 113 -6.95 15.22 57.52
CA ALA A 113 -7.43 16.61 57.67
C ALA A 113 -6.66 17.78 57.02
N ALA A 114 -7.31 18.44 56.05
CA ALA A 114 -7.89 19.80 56.20
C ALA A 114 -8.32 20.39 54.83
N SER A 115 -9.60 20.74 54.70
CA SER A 115 -10.09 21.81 53.79
C SER A 115 -9.61 23.19 54.33
N PRO A 116 -9.60 24.32 53.59
CA PRO A 116 -10.62 24.74 52.61
C PRO A 116 -10.12 25.58 51.39
N ALA A 117 -11.02 25.84 50.42
CA ALA A 117 -11.37 27.18 49.89
C ALA A 117 -11.90 27.12 48.43
N VAL A 118 -13.01 27.82 48.22
CA VAL A 118 -13.81 28.05 47.00
C VAL A 118 -13.33 29.36 46.27
N PRO A 119 -14.04 29.92 45.27
CA PRO A 119 -14.10 29.58 43.84
C PRO A 119 -13.79 30.80 42.92
N ALA A 120 -13.74 30.62 41.59
CA ALA A 120 -14.17 31.58 40.53
C ALA A 120 -13.71 31.04 39.16
N ASP A 121 -14.60 30.61 38.26
CA ASP A 121 -15.41 31.42 37.32
C ASP A 121 -14.57 32.08 36.22
N THR A 122 -14.63 31.52 34.99
CA THR A 122 -15.03 32.25 33.76
C THR A 122 -14.98 31.33 32.53
N THR A 123 -16.16 31.13 31.91
CA THR A 123 -16.49 31.50 30.51
C THR A 123 -15.31 31.51 29.52
N THR A 124 -15.31 30.82 28.38
CA THR A 124 -16.20 31.09 27.24
C THR A 124 -16.14 29.97 26.20
N ALA A 125 -17.26 29.78 25.51
CA ALA A 125 -17.50 28.88 24.40
C ALA A 125 -16.93 29.36 23.04
N SER A 126 -17.07 28.46 22.06
CA SER A 126 -17.12 28.66 20.59
C SER A 126 -15.78 28.79 19.87
N ALA A 127 -15.57 28.35 18.63
CA ALA A 127 -16.19 27.42 17.67
C ALA A 127 -15.19 27.38 16.47
N PRO A 128 -15.17 26.35 15.60
CA PRO A 128 -14.20 26.26 14.51
C PRO A 128 -14.69 26.95 13.24
N ALA A 129 -13.79 27.63 12.51
CA ALA A 129 -13.90 27.88 11.07
C ALA A 129 -12.54 28.37 10.53
N LEU A 130 -11.88 27.56 9.71
CA LEU A 130 -10.74 28.00 8.89
C LEU A 130 -11.25 28.36 7.50
N THR A 131 -11.10 29.64 7.20
CA THR A 131 -11.48 30.38 6.01
C THR A 131 -10.67 29.92 4.78
N ALA A 132 -11.34 29.97 3.63
CA ALA A 132 -10.82 29.75 2.29
C ALA A 132 -9.79 30.81 1.83
N GLN A 133 -9.15 30.52 0.67
CA GLN A 133 -8.64 31.42 -0.41
C GLN A 133 -7.16 31.14 -0.80
N PRO A 134 -6.61 31.55 -1.99
CA PRO A 134 -7.14 31.90 -3.35
C PRO A 134 -6.63 30.92 -4.45
N ALA A 135 -7.13 30.82 -5.69
CA ALA A 135 -7.42 31.76 -6.79
C ALA A 135 -6.19 32.35 -7.53
N ASP A 136 -5.81 31.64 -8.59
CA ASP A 136 -5.41 32.06 -9.95
C ASP A 136 -4.72 33.43 -10.17
N THR A 137 -3.49 33.39 -10.69
CA THR A 137 -2.92 34.44 -11.56
C THR A 137 -2.00 33.82 -12.62
N SER A 138 -2.29 34.09 -13.89
CA SER A 138 -1.28 34.18 -14.96
C SER A 138 -1.81 35.09 -16.06
N SER A 139 -1.18 36.26 -16.18
CA SER A 139 -1.22 37.14 -17.35
C SER A 139 0.07 36.97 -18.15
#